data_AF-A0A6L4A2Q6-F1
#
_entry.id   AF-A0A6L4A2Q6-F1
#
_cell.length_a   1.000
_cell.length_b   1.000
_cell.length_c   1.000
_cell.angle_alpha   90.00
_cell.angle_beta   90.00
_cell.angle_gamma   90.00
#
_symmetry.space_group_name_H-M   'P 1'
#
loop_
_entity.id
_entity.type
_entity.pdbx_description
1 polymer ?
#
loop_
_entity_poly.entity_id
_entity_poly.type
_entity_poly.pdbx_seq_one_letter_code
_entity_poly.pdbx_strand_id
1 'polypeptide(L)'
;MNQKAVVVLDAGNSIIKAKMEGIELAYPHALRKLTEAEYKQVLDRAGTNGPPLDYVRVNGEPYVVGESAERHGTLTRRSGAARYTRDYYGIFVAATMARMTEWGTHIALFGSHPPGDVIYRDKLMEAAAGNWKVEIAGKERNFRITYVNTFEEPVGGLMNLLLADDGKHYQRT
;
A
#
# COMPACT_ATOMS: atom_id res chain seq x y z
N MET A 1 -1.32 24.91 8.20
CA MET A 1 -0.32 23.82 8.13
C MET A 1 -0.93 22.71 7.29
N ASN A 2 -0.29 22.28 6.19
CA ASN A 2 -0.77 21.09 5.47
C ASN A 2 -0.51 19.87 6.36
N GLN A 3 -1.59 19.26 6.85
CA GLN A 3 -1.53 18.10 7.74
C GLN A 3 -0.88 16.94 6.96
N LYS A 4 0.29 16.49 7.43
CA LYS A 4 0.97 15.32 6.87
C LYS A 4 0.45 14.09 7.59
N ALA A 5 -0.10 13.12 6.85
CA ALA A 5 -0.42 11.82 7.42
C ALA A 5 0.84 10.92 7.41
N VAL A 6 1.02 10.17 8.48
CA VAL A 6 2.11 9.18 8.61
C VAL A 6 1.53 7.80 8.36
N VAL A 7 2.10 7.07 7.40
CA VAL A 7 1.69 5.71 7.06
C VAL A 7 2.88 4.78 7.29
N VAL A 8 2.64 3.69 8.01
CA VAL A 8 3.56 2.56 8.12
C VAL A 8 3.02 1.45 7.23
N LEU A 9 3.82 0.93 6.32
CA LEU A 9 3.45 -0.12 5.37
C LEU A 9 4.40 -1.30 5.49
N ASP A 10 3.85 -2.44 5.85
CA ASP A 10 4.50 -3.74 5.77
C ASP A 10 3.99 -4.48 4.54
N ALA A 11 4.76 -4.44 3.46
CA ALA A 11 4.54 -5.31 2.33
C ALA A 11 5.25 -6.62 2.62
N GLY A 12 4.62 -7.55 3.35
CA GLY A 12 5.16 -8.89 3.60
C GLY A 12 4.94 -9.82 2.40
N ASN A 13 5.46 -11.04 2.41
CA ASN A 13 5.37 -11.94 1.25
C ASN A 13 3.94 -12.39 0.91
N SER A 14 3.08 -12.54 1.92
CA SER A 14 1.72 -13.04 1.72
C SER A 14 0.64 -12.00 1.97
N ILE A 15 0.91 -11.00 2.80
CA ILE A 15 -0.06 -10.01 3.27
C ILE A 15 0.60 -8.63 3.19
N ILE A 16 -0.15 -7.65 2.72
CA ILE A 16 0.12 -6.23 2.88
C ILE A 16 -0.58 -5.77 4.15
N LYS A 17 0.14 -5.14 5.07
CA LYS A 17 -0.40 -4.54 6.29
C LYS A 17 -0.02 -3.07 6.33
N ALA A 18 -0.93 -2.23 6.79
CA ALA A 18 -0.65 -0.82 6.93
C ALA A 18 -1.33 -0.22 8.13
N LYS A 19 -0.69 0.79 8.71
CA LYS A 19 -1.22 1.55 9.85
C LYS A 19 -1.03 3.04 9.61
N MET A 20 -2.06 3.79 9.96
CA MET A 20 -2.13 5.24 10.02
C MET A 20 -2.89 5.57 11.30
N GLU A 21 -2.83 6.82 11.77
CA GLU A 21 -3.55 7.26 12.96
C GLU A 21 -5.02 6.80 12.94
N GLY A 22 -5.38 5.94 13.90
CA GLY A 22 -6.74 5.39 14.06
C GLY A 22 -7.19 4.37 13.00
N ILE A 23 -6.35 4.01 12.01
CA ILE A 23 -6.73 3.13 10.90
C ILE A 23 -5.68 2.05 10.70
N GLU A 24 -6.14 0.80 10.67
CA GLU A 24 -5.33 -0.38 10.33
C GLU A 24 -5.98 -1.14 9.17
N LEU A 25 -5.15 -1.66 8.27
CA LEU A 25 -5.58 -2.40 7.10
C LEU A 25 -4.67 -3.61 6.88
N ALA A 26 -5.26 -4.75 6.52
CA ALA A 26 -4.53 -5.91 6.04
C ALA A 26 -5.24 -6.54 4.84
N TYR A 27 -4.50 -6.93 3.81
CA TYR A 27 -5.04 -7.62 2.64
C TYR A 27 -3.99 -8.47 1.94
N PRO A 28 -4.37 -9.46 1.11
CA PRO A 28 -3.40 -10.33 0.44
C PRO A 28 -2.38 -9.58 -0.43
N HIS A 29 -1.13 -10.06 -0.44
CA HIS A 29 -0.09 -9.59 -1.36
C HIS A 29 -0.34 -10.18 -2.75
N ALA A 30 -1.22 -9.51 -3.45
CA ALA A 30 -1.71 -9.89 -4.75
C ALA A 30 -1.93 -8.64 -5.59
N LEU A 31 -1.39 -8.63 -6.81
CA LEU A 31 -1.51 -7.54 -7.76
C LEU A 31 -1.58 -8.11 -9.17
N ARG A 32 -2.54 -7.61 -9.95
CA ARG A 32 -2.63 -7.88 -11.39
C ARG A 32 -2.98 -6.59 -12.10
N LYS A 33 -2.24 -6.27 -13.16
CA LYS A 33 -2.63 -5.22 -14.09
C LYS A 33 -3.82 -5.71 -14.91
N LEU A 34 -4.80 -4.86 -15.11
CA LEU A 34 -5.97 -5.15 -15.94
C LEU A 34 -5.83 -4.45 -17.29
N THR A 35 -6.59 -4.94 -18.26
CA THR A 35 -6.91 -4.16 -19.46
C THR A 35 -8.07 -3.21 -19.16
N GLU A 36 -8.23 -2.16 -19.98
CA GLU A 36 -9.38 -1.26 -19.89
C GLU A 36 -10.71 -2.00 -20.02
N ALA A 37 -10.76 -3.01 -20.91
CA ALA A 37 -11.95 -3.82 -21.13
C ALA A 37 -12.32 -4.62 -19.87
N GLU A 38 -11.35 -5.27 -19.22
CA GLU A 38 -11.59 -6.00 -17.97
C GLU A 38 -12.03 -5.07 -16.85
N TYR A 39 -11.38 -3.91 -16.70
CA TYR A 39 -11.74 -2.95 -15.67
C TYR A 39 -13.16 -2.42 -15.86
N LYS A 40 -13.51 -2.02 -17.10
CA LYS A 40 -14.86 -1.56 -17.43
C LYS A 40 -15.93 -2.62 -17.14
N GLN A 41 -15.67 -3.89 -17.49
CA GLN A 41 -16.61 -4.98 -17.20
C GLN A 41 -16.88 -5.13 -15.69
N VAL A 42 -15.89 -4.90 -14.84
CA VAL A 42 -16.07 -4.93 -13.38
C VAL A 42 -16.92 -3.74 -12.92
N LEU A 43 -16.63 -2.53 -13.41
CA LEU A 43 -17.41 -1.34 -13.08
C LEU A 43 -18.87 -1.48 -13.49
N ASP A 44 -19.13 -1.95 -14.71
CA ASP A 44 -20.47 -2.14 -15.26
C ASP A 44 -21.28 -3.16 -14.42
N ARG A 45 -20.63 -4.24 -13.95
CA ARG A 45 -21.26 -5.26 -13.10
C ARG A 45 -21.55 -4.78 -11.68
N ALA A 46 -20.74 -3.86 -11.16
CA ALA A 46 -20.88 -3.39 -9.79
C ALA A 46 -22.13 -2.50 -9.58
N GLY A 47 -22.65 -1.90 -10.65
CA GLY A 47 -23.88 -1.13 -10.63
C GLY A 47 -23.83 0.02 -9.61
N THR A 48 -24.93 0.26 -8.90
CA THR A 48 -25.06 1.37 -7.94
C THR A 48 -24.23 1.23 -6.67
N ASN A 49 -23.77 0.02 -6.34
CA ASN A 49 -23.01 -0.24 -5.12
C ASN A 49 -21.52 0.09 -5.27
N GLY A 50 -21.06 0.37 -6.50
CA GLY A 50 -19.65 0.62 -6.80
C GLY A 50 -18.79 -0.65 -6.75
N PRO A 51 -17.64 -0.67 -7.44
CA PRO A 51 -16.77 -1.83 -7.46
C PRO A 51 -16.13 -2.07 -6.08
N PRO A 52 -15.73 -3.31 -5.75
CA PRO A 52 -14.91 -3.58 -4.58
C PRO A 52 -13.66 -2.70 -4.55
N LEU A 53 -13.18 -2.36 -3.34
CA LEU A 53 -11.97 -1.55 -3.12
C LEU A 53 -10.67 -2.23 -3.62
N ASP A 54 -10.78 -3.46 -4.10
CA ASP A 54 -9.73 -4.20 -4.80
C ASP A 54 -9.45 -3.67 -6.20
N TYR A 55 -10.42 -3.04 -6.85
CA TYR A 55 -10.29 -2.52 -8.20
C TYR A 55 -9.93 -1.03 -8.18
N VAL A 56 -8.74 -0.71 -8.66
CA VAL A 56 -8.19 0.64 -8.60
C VAL A 56 -7.61 1.06 -9.94
N ARG A 57 -7.68 2.35 -10.26
CA ARG A 57 -6.86 2.93 -11.33
C ARG A 57 -5.76 3.75 -10.68
N VAL A 58 -4.51 3.47 -11.02
CA VAL A 58 -3.35 4.19 -10.50
C VAL A 58 -2.63 4.85 -11.65
N ASN A 59 -2.50 6.17 -11.61
CA ASN A 59 -1.89 7.01 -12.65
C ASN A 59 -2.44 6.71 -14.05
N GLY A 60 -3.75 6.48 -14.16
CA GLY A 60 -4.42 6.19 -15.43
C GLY A 60 -4.45 4.72 -15.81
N GLU A 61 -3.74 3.83 -15.12
CA GLU A 61 -3.65 2.41 -15.46
C GLU A 61 -4.50 1.55 -14.50
N PRO A 62 -5.31 0.59 -14.99
CA PRO A 62 -6.20 -0.19 -14.14
C PRO A 62 -5.50 -1.41 -13.54
N TYR A 63 -5.77 -1.65 -12.26
CA TYR A 63 -5.23 -2.75 -11.48
C TYR A 63 -6.30 -3.39 -10.61
N VAL A 64 -6.06 -4.63 -10.23
CA VAL A 64 -6.73 -5.30 -9.12
C VAL A 64 -5.70 -5.72 -8.09
N VAL A 65 -5.98 -5.48 -6.81
CA VAL A 65 -5.13 -5.84 -5.67
C VAL A 65 -5.88 -6.70 -4.67
N GLY A 66 -5.17 -7.37 -3.75
CA GLY A 66 -5.78 -8.07 -2.63
C GLY A 66 -6.58 -9.30 -3.02
N GLU A 67 -7.69 -9.54 -2.32
CA GLU A 67 -8.45 -10.79 -2.42
C GLU A 67 -8.99 -11.01 -3.84
N SER A 68 -9.53 -9.97 -4.48
CA SER A 68 -10.02 -10.09 -5.86
C SER A 68 -8.89 -10.43 -6.84
N ALA A 69 -7.65 -9.96 -6.59
CA ALA A 69 -6.51 -10.30 -7.43
C ALA A 69 -6.11 -11.79 -7.29
N GLU A 70 -6.22 -12.39 -6.10
CA GLU A 70 -5.99 -13.84 -5.92
C GLU A 70 -6.99 -14.70 -6.70
N ARG A 71 -8.24 -14.24 -6.81
CA ARG A 71 -9.29 -14.94 -7.57
C ARG A 71 -9.04 -14.92 -9.08
N HIS A 72 -8.15 -14.06 -9.58
CA HIS A 72 -7.83 -13.96 -11.00
C HIS A 72 -6.79 -15.00 -11.49
N GLY A 73 -6.31 -15.90 -10.62
CA GLY A 73 -5.45 -17.04 -10.98
C GLY A 73 -4.02 -16.93 -10.46
N THR A 74 -3.06 -17.51 -11.18
CA THR A 74 -1.65 -17.56 -10.75
C THR A 74 -1.05 -16.17 -10.65
N LEU A 75 -0.75 -15.74 -9.43
CA LEU A 75 -0.09 -14.48 -9.15
C LEU A 75 1.43 -14.66 -9.11
N THR A 76 2.14 -13.90 -9.93
CA THR A 76 3.60 -13.80 -9.82
C THR A 76 3.94 -12.79 -8.73
N ARG A 77 4.25 -13.27 -7.53
CA ARG A 77 4.84 -12.44 -6.47
C ARG A 77 6.29 -12.14 -6.83
N ARG A 78 6.67 -10.86 -6.78
CA ARG A 78 8.06 -10.43 -7.04
C ARG A 78 8.87 -10.49 -5.74
N SER A 79 10.13 -10.91 -5.84
CA SER A 79 11.07 -10.99 -4.71
C SER A 79 12.34 -10.16 -5.00
N GLY A 80 13.08 -9.86 -3.93
CA GLY A 80 14.30 -9.06 -3.99
C GLY A 80 14.10 -7.71 -4.70
N ALA A 81 15.08 -7.28 -5.49
CA ALA A 81 15.03 -5.98 -6.19
C ALA A 81 13.79 -5.79 -7.09
N ALA A 82 13.27 -6.87 -7.70
CA ALA A 82 12.13 -6.79 -8.61
C ALA A 82 10.83 -6.40 -7.90
N ARG A 83 10.79 -6.56 -6.57
CA ARG A 83 9.69 -6.13 -5.72
C ARG A 83 9.57 -4.61 -5.66
N TYR A 84 10.72 -3.93 -5.56
CA TYR A 84 10.79 -2.49 -5.26
C TYR A 84 10.79 -1.66 -6.54
N THR A 85 9.73 -1.81 -7.33
CA THR A 85 9.51 -1.04 -8.54
C THR A 85 8.24 -0.20 -8.43
N ARG A 86 8.20 0.92 -9.14
CA ARG A 86 7.08 1.86 -9.12
C ARG A 86 5.77 1.20 -9.59
N ASP A 87 5.85 0.31 -10.57
CA ASP A 87 4.73 -0.45 -11.15
C ASP A 87 4.28 -1.65 -10.29
N TYR A 88 4.93 -1.90 -9.15
CA TYR A 88 4.60 -3.01 -8.26
C TYR A 88 4.44 -2.56 -6.80
N TYR A 89 5.54 -2.30 -6.09
CA TYR A 89 5.49 -1.79 -4.71
C TYR A 89 4.75 -0.45 -4.63
N GLY A 90 5.03 0.46 -5.56
CA GLY A 90 4.34 1.74 -5.64
C GLY A 90 2.82 1.62 -5.82
N ILE A 91 2.36 0.58 -6.53
CA ILE A 91 0.91 0.31 -6.69
C ILE A 91 0.29 -0.15 -5.36
N PHE A 92 0.97 -0.99 -4.58
CA PHE A 92 0.50 -1.35 -3.24
C PHE A 92 0.44 -0.15 -2.30
N VAL A 93 1.45 0.72 -2.35
CA VAL A 93 1.47 1.99 -1.60
C VAL A 93 0.26 2.85 -1.98
N ALA A 94 0.05 3.09 -3.28
CA ALA A 94 -1.06 3.88 -3.80
C ALA A 94 -2.44 3.32 -3.41
N ALA A 95 -2.64 2.02 -3.61
CA ALA A 95 -3.88 1.33 -3.25
C ALA A 95 -4.14 1.34 -1.74
N THR A 96 -3.10 1.17 -0.92
CA THR A 96 -3.20 1.24 0.55
C THR A 96 -3.66 2.62 1.00
N MET A 97 -2.99 3.69 0.55
CA MET A 97 -3.35 5.06 0.94
C MET A 97 -4.79 5.39 0.56
N ALA A 98 -5.19 4.96 -0.65
CA ALA A 98 -6.55 5.12 -1.11
C ALA A 98 -7.53 4.36 -0.20
N ARG A 99 -7.25 3.12 0.23
CA ARG A 99 -8.15 2.41 1.15
C ARG A 99 -8.26 3.03 2.54
N MET A 100 -7.20 3.68 3.01
CA MET A 100 -7.16 4.24 4.37
C MET A 100 -7.73 5.66 4.47
N THR A 101 -7.86 6.39 3.36
CA THR A 101 -8.30 7.79 3.37
C THR A 101 -9.30 8.08 2.27
N GLU A 102 -10.29 8.93 2.56
CA GLU A 102 -11.27 9.36 1.55
C GLU A 102 -10.80 10.55 0.71
N TRP A 103 -9.77 11.27 1.15
CA TRP A 103 -9.25 12.48 0.53
C TRP A 103 -7.77 12.34 0.15
N GLY A 104 -7.33 13.13 -0.83
CA GLY A 104 -5.91 13.25 -1.18
C GLY A 104 -5.13 14.08 -0.14
N THR A 105 -3.88 13.70 0.14
CA THR A 105 -3.05 14.41 1.12
C THR A 105 -1.55 14.22 0.90
N HIS A 106 -0.74 14.94 1.68
CA HIS A 106 0.69 14.74 1.80
C HIS A 106 0.99 13.60 2.78
N ILE A 107 1.86 12.69 2.38
CA ILE A 107 2.18 11.48 3.13
C ILE A 107 3.67 11.43 3.46
N ALA A 108 3.95 11.02 4.69
CA ALA A 108 5.24 10.48 5.12
C ALA A 108 5.08 8.96 5.27
N LEU A 109 5.87 8.19 4.52
CA LEU A 109 5.77 6.74 4.46
C LEU A 109 6.96 6.09 5.18
N PHE A 110 6.69 5.08 5.99
CA PHE A 110 7.67 4.17 6.54
C PHE A 110 7.40 2.76 6.00
N GLY A 111 8.25 2.28 5.09
CA GLY A 111 8.12 0.96 4.48
C GLY A 111 9.01 -0.08 5.16
N SER A 112 8.47 -1.23 5.54
CA SER A 112 9.31 -2.35 6.00
C SER A 112 10.02 -3.04 4.82
N HIS A 113 11.13 -3.70 5.13
CA HIS A 113 11.72 -4.71 4.25
C HIS A 113 12.29 -5.89 5.06
N PRO A 114 12.38 -7.09 4.46
CA PRO A 114 13.12 -8.20 5.05
C PRO A 114 14.59 -7.82 5.27
N PRO A 115 15.30 -8.42 6.24
CA PRO A 115 16.72 -8.14 6.48
C PRO A 115 17.60 -8.35 5.23
N GLY A 116 17.33 -9.41 4.45
CA GLY A 116 18.06 -9.71 3.21
C GLY A 116 17.90 -8.66 2.11
N ASP A 117 16.91 -7.78 2.22
CA ASP A 117 16.56 -6.77 1.20
C ASP A 117 17.07 -5.37 1.55
N VAL A 118 17.86 -5.20 2.63
CA VAL A 118 18.37 -3.88 3.06
C VAL A 118 19.14 -3.15 1.95
N ILE A 119 19.83 -3.91 1.09
CA ILE A 119 20.56 -3.39 -0.07
C ILE A 119 19.65 -2.73 -1.12
N TYR A 120 18.33 -2.95 -1.06
CA TYR A 120 17.34 -2.41 -1.97
C TYR A 120 16.48 -1.31 -1.35
N ARG A 121 16.80 -0.84 -0.13
CA ARG A 121 16.02 0.20 0.57
C ARG A 121 15.83 1.47 -0.27
N ASP A 122 16.85 1.89 -1.01
CA ASP A 122 16.80 3.10 -1.83
C ASP A 122 15.80 2.91 -2.98
N LYS A 123 15.77 1.71 -3.59
CA LYS A 123 14.77 1.36 -4.61
C LYS A 123 13.36 1.33 -4.05
N LEU A 124 13.18 0.85 -2.81
CA LEU A 124 11.88 0.89 -2.12
C LEU A 124 11.42 2.35 -1.95
N MET A 125 12.30 3.21 -1.45
CA MET A 125 12.02 4.63 -1.26
C MET A 125 11.66 5.32 -2.58
N GLU A 126 12.43 5.09 -3.63
CA GLU A 126 12.19 5.63 -4.98
C GLU A 126 10.88 5.10 -5.60
N ALA A 127 10.59 3.81 -5.43
CA ALA A 127 9.37 3.20 -5.93
C ALA A 127 8.11 3.80 -5.31
N ALA A 128 8.18 4.26 -4.06
CA ALA A 128 7.05 4.87 -3.35
C ALA A 128 6.95 6.38 -3.50
N ALA A 129 8.06 7.11 -3.57
CA ALA A 129 8.06 8.57 -3.54
C ALA A 129 7.32 9.23 -4.73
N GLY A 130 6.87 10.46 -4.54
CA GLY A 130 6.29 11.29 -5.60
C GLY A 130 4.76 11.34 -5.58
N ASN A 131 4.18 11.66 -6.74
CA ASN A 131 2.74 11.87 -6.90
C ASN A 131 2.04 10.59 -7.34
N TRP A 132 0.85 10.37 -6.78
CA TRP A 132 -0.01 9.23 -7.06
C TRP A 132 -1.44 9.70 -7.26
N LYS A 133 -1.96 9.48 -8.46
CA LYS A 133 -3.37 9.65 -8.78
C LYS A 133 -4.06 8.29 -8.65
N VAL A 134 -5.05 8.17 -7.79
CA VAL A 134 -5.75 6.90 -7.55
C VAL A 134 -7.26 7.09 -7.69
N GLU A 135 -7.88 6.29 -8.54
CA GLU A 135 -9.34 6.20 -8.63
C GLU A 135 -9.80 4.90 -7.99
N ILE A 136 -10.67 4.99 -6.99
CA ILE A 136 -11.19 3.86 -6.22
C ILE A 136 -12.64 4.14 -5.83
N ALA A 137 -13.52 3.15 -5.95
CA ALA A 137 -14.95 3.29 -5.65
C ALA A 137 -15.60 4.53 -6.31
N GLY A 138 -15.21 4.84 -7.55
CA GLY A 138 -15.73 5.98 -8.31
C GLY A 138 -15.25 7.36 -7.85
N LYS A 139 -14.34 7.44 -6.88
CA LYS A 139 -13.74 8.69 -6.41
C LYS A 139 -12.27 8.76 -6.83
N GLU A 140 -11.83 9.94 -7.27
CA GLU A 140 -10.43 10.24 -7.52
C GLU A 140 -9.77 10.83 -6.27
N ARG A 141 -8.54 10.39 -5.97
CA ARG A 141 -7.71 10.85 -4.85
C ARG A 141 -6.29 11.09 -5.33
N ASN A 142 -5.69 12.19 -4.88
CA ASN A 142 -4.34 12.58 -5.26
C ASN A 142 -3.44 12.62 -4.02
N PHE A 143 -2.42 11.76 -4.00
CA PHE A 143 -1.45 11.68 -2.90
C PHE A 143 -0.10 12.21 -3.34
N ARG A 144 0.60 12.86 -2.41
CA ARG A 144 2.00 13.24 -2.59
C ARG A 144 2.85 12.69 -1.46
N ILE A 145 3.67 11.71 -1.78
CA ILE A 145 4.64 11.14 -0.84
C ILE A 145 5.92 11.98 -0.93
N THR A 146 6.15 12.80 0.09
CA THR A 146 7.31 13.73 0.16
C THR A 146 8.46 13.20 1.00
N TYR A 147 8.19 12.21 1.83
CA TYR A 147 9.17 11.56 2.69
C TYR A 147 8.90 10.07 2.68
N VAL A 148 9.95 9.29 2.43
CA VAL A 148 9.94 7.85 2.59
C VAL A 148 11.14 7.49 3.43
N ASN A 149 10.96 6.60 4.39
CA ASN A 149 12.05 5.95 5.10
C ASN A 149 11.74 4.47 5.23
N THR A 150 12.73 3.67 5.59
CA THR A 150 12.57 2.23 5.73
C THR A 150 13.03 1.72 7.08
N PHE A 151 12.54 0.54 7.43
CA PHE A 151 12.99 -0.20 8.61
C PHE A 151 12.97 -1.69 8.32
N GLU A 152 13.77 -2.44 9.07
CA GLU A 152 13.76 -3.90 8.99
C GLU A 152 12.52 -4.46 9.72
N GLU A 153 11.83 -5.40 9.07
CA GLU A 153 10.68 -6.12 9.64
C GLU A 153 10.87 -6.58 11.10
N PRO A 154 11.98 -7.26 11.49
CA PRO A 154 12.17 -7.69 12.88
C PRO A 154 12.29 -6.52 13.87
N VAL A 155 12.83 -5.37 13.44
CA VAL A 155 12.89 -4.16 14.28
C VAL A 155 11.49 -3.63 14.51
N GLY A 156 10.64 -3.58 13.47
CA GLY A 156 9.25 -3.19 13.61
C GLY A 156 8.47 -4.10 14.58
N GLY A 157 8.67 -5.41 14.48
CA GLY A 157 8.07 -6.38 15.39
C GLY A 157 8.54 -6.21 16.84
N LEU A 158 9.83 -5.96 17.05
CA LEU A 158 10.39 -5.70 18.39
C LEU A 158 9.84 -4.41 18.99
N MET A 159 9.78 -3.32 18.20
CA MET A 159 9.24 -2.04 18.67
C MET A 159 7.77 -2.15 19.05
N ASN A 160 6.98 -2.95 18.32
CA ASN A 160 5.58 -3.20 18.67
C ASN A 160 5.40 -3.98 20.00
N LEU A 161 6.42 -4.72 20.45
CA LEU A 161 6.42 -5.38 21.76
C LEU A 161 6.91 -4.45 22.88
N LEU A 162 7.92 -3.64 22.58
CA LEU A 162 8.59 -2.79 23.56
C LEU A 162 7.87 -1.48 23.80
N LEU A 163 7.08 -0.98 22.85
CA LEU A 163 6.44 0.32 22.93
C LEU A 163 4.93 0.19 23.17
N ALA A 164 4.40 1.04 24.03
CA ALA A 164 2.97 1.32 24.12
C ALA A 164 2.52 2.14 22.89
N ASP A 165 1.21 2.29 22.71
CA ASP A 165 0.63 3.02 21.57
C ASP A 165 1.08 4.51 21.50
N ASP A 166 1.56 5.07 22.60
CA ASP A 166 2.14 6.42 22.68
C ASP A 166 3.64 6.48 22.33
N GLY A 167 4.24 5.35 21.95
CA GLY A 167 5.65 5.23 21.61
C GLY A 167 6.60 5.18 22.81
N LYS A 168 6.11 5.11 24.05
CA LYS A 168 6.94 4.92 25.25
C LYS A 168 7.14 3.44 25.57
N HIS A 169 8.20 3.12 26.30
CA HIS A 169 8.43 1.74 26.76
C HIS A 169 7.23 1.19 27.53
N TYR A 170 6.79 -0.01 27.16
CA TYR A 170 5.76 -0.77 27.83
C TYR A 170 6.26 -1.17 29.22
N GLN A 171 5.64 -0.63 30.27
CA GLN A 171 5.85 -1.09 31.64
C GLN A 171 4.72 -2.05 32.02
N ARG A 172 5.08 -3.30 32.31
CA ARG A 172 4.16 -4.29 32.85
C ARG A 172 4.01 -4.01 34.35
N THR A 173 2.95 -3.32 34.76
CA THR A 173 2.51 -3.28 36.17
C THR A 173 1.92 -4.61 36.57
#